data_AF-A0A9D8R0A8-F1
#
_entry.id   AF-A0A9D8R0A8-F1
#
_cell.length_a   1.000
_cell.length_b   1.000
_cell.length_c   1.000
_cell.angle_alpha   90.00
_cell.angle_beta   90.00
_cell.angle_gamma   90.00
#
_symmetry.space_group_name_H-M   'P 1'
#
loop_
_entity.id
_entity.type
_entity.pdbx_description
1 polymer ?
#
loop_
_entity_poly.entity_id
_entity_poly.type
_entity_poly.pdbx_seq_one_letter_code
_entity_poly.pdbx_strand_id
1 'polypeptide(L)'
;MKKLIVFFAGTVLIALTLGMLFLTSAIYDATKKSSVDTYFFQTNPLSEMRPGVPETPAKIGETTMREMLIKKYVNEYFYAIPDNENIANRMRRTATLGAMSTSDVFNMWLNTEAPLIQALSEQKMMRMVDIDGEIYKPADSDYWVVPYIMYTWDASNDMDAEPIVTHGTLLMDVMYEPGVRETQGGKKFDIGNYLKHGYNRFDYGYEPAIIFKFRITHLEHVTND
;
A
#
# COMPACT_ATOMS: atom_id res chain seq x y z
N MET A 1 49.64 1.46 -47.08
CA MET A 1 48.74 0.31 -46.82
C MET A 1 48.70 -0.10 -45.34
N LYS A 2 49.80 -0.45 -44.67
CA LYS A 2 49.79 -0.89 -43.26
C LYS A 2 49.12 0.09 -42.27
N LYS A 3 49.38 1.40 -42.40
CA LYS A 3 48.77 2.44 -41.54
C LYS A 3 47.24 2.56 -41.70
N LEU A 4 46.73 2.31 -42.91
CA LEU A 4 45.30 2.37 -43.21
C LEU A 4 44.58 1.14 -42.63
N ILE A 5 45.21 -0.04 -42.71
CA ILE A 5 44.69 -1.28 -42.14
C ILE A 5 44.64 -1.18 -40.60
N VAL A 6 45.67 -0.61 -39.96
CA VAL A 6 45.69 -0.39 -38.50
C VAL A 6 44.62 0.61 -38.07
N PHE A 7 44.38 1.65 -38.87
CA PHE A 7 43.30 2.61 -38.60
C PHE A 7 41.93 1.94 -38.66
N PHE A 8 41.63 1.19 -39.73
CA PHE A 8 40.37 0.45 -39.86
C PHE A 8 40.20 -0.63 -38.79
N ALA A 9 41.27 -1.35 -38.44
CA ALA A 9 41.23 -2.33 -37.35
C ALA A 9 40.92 -1.66 -36.00
N GLY A 10 41.51 -0.49 -35.73
CA GLY A 10 41.19 0.31 -34.54
C GLY A 10 39.74 0.79 -34.51
N THR A 11 39.20 1.29 -35.63
CA THR A 11 37.81 1.72 -35.72
C THR A 11 36.83 0.57 -35.54
N VAL A 12 37.12 -0.60 -36.12
CA VAL A 12 36.31 -1.81 -35.94
C VAL A 12 36.34 -2.28 -34.48
N LEU A 13 37.49 -2.19 -33.81
CA LEU A 13 37.62 -2.56 -32.40
C LEU A 13 36.77 -1.64 -31.51
N ILE A 14 36.76 -0.33 -31.79
CA ILE A 14 35.94 0.65 -31.08
C ILE A 14 34.44 0.42 -31.35
N ALA A 15 34.07 0.11 -32.59
CA ALA A 15 32.68 -0.22 -32.93
C ALA A 15 32.21 -1.50 -32.23
N LEU A 16 33.07 -2.52 -32.13
CA LEU A 16 32.77 -3.76 -31.42
C LEU A 16 32.62 -3.56 -29.93
N THR A 17 33.48 -2.76 -29.28
CA THR A 17 33.37 -2.47 -27.84
C THR A 17 32.11 -1.64 -27.53
N LEU A 18 31.78 -0.65 -28.34
CA LEU A 18 30.54 0.12 -28.20
C LEU A 18 29.29 -0.75 -28.44
N GLY A 19 29.32 -1.63 -29.44
CA GLY A 19 28.24 -2.59 -29.69
C GLY A 19 28.04 -3.58 -28.53
N MET A 20 29.13 -4.04 -27.92
CA MET A 20 29.09 -4.92 -26.75
C MET A 20 28.53 -4.23 -25.50
N LEU A 21 28.85 -2.95 -25.29
CA LEU A 21 28.25 -2.13 -24.22
C LEU A 21 26.75 -1.90 -24.43
N PHE A 22 26.32 -1.71 -25.68
CA PHE A 22 24.91 -1.54 -26.01
C PHE A 22 24.13 -2.83 -25.79
N LEU A 23 24.67 -3.99 -26.22
CA LEU A 23 24.06 -5.31 -26.01
C LEU A 23 24.02 -5.70 -24.53
N THR A 24 25.10 -5.46 -23.77
CA THR A 24 25.10 -5.74 -22.33
C THR A 24 24.14 -4.84 -21.56
N SER A 25 24.01 -3.56 -21.94
CA SER A 25 23.00 -2.66 -21.37
C SER A 25 21.58 -3.10 -21.69
N ALA A 26 21.31 -3.52 -22.94
CA ALA A 26 20.00 -4.02 -23.36
C ALA A 26 19.63 -5.36 -22.68
N ILE A 27 20.59 -6.28 -22.52
CA ILE A 27 20.39 -7.55 -21.79
C ILE A 27 20.17 -7.28 -20.29
N TYR A 28 20.90 -6.32 -19.72
CA TYR A 28 20.74 -5.90 -18.32
C TYR A 28 19.37 -5.23 -18.08
N ASP A 29 18.84 -4.50 -19.05
CA ASP A 29 17.51 -3.88 -18.99
C ASP A 29 16.39 -4.92 -19.24
N ALA A 30 16.63 -5.89 -20.14
CA ALA A 30 15.71 -7.00 -20.40
C ALA A 30 15.59 -7.96 -19.19
N THR A 31 16.68 -8.18 -18.45
CA THR A 31 16.65 -8.95 -17.19
C THR A 31 16.00 -8.18 -16.03
N LYS A 32 15.92 -6.84 -16.12
CA LYS A 32 15.17 -6.00 -15.17
C LYS A 32 13.68 -5.87 -15.47
N LYS A 33 13.22 -6.18 -16.69
CA LYS A 33 11.79 -6.35 -17.01
C LYS A 33 11.27 -7.72 -16.51
N SER A 34 11.39 -7.95 -15.21
CA SER A 34 10.62 -9.00 -14.55
C SER A 34 9.21 -8.46 -14.35
N SER A 35 8.22 -9.04 -15.03
CA SER A 35 6.81 -8.76 -14.70
C SER A 35 6.55 -9.35 -13.32
N VAL A 36 6.44 -8.49 -12.32
CA VAL A 36 5.95 -8.89 -11.00
C VAL A 36 4.45 -9.05 -11.13
N ASP A 37 4.01 -10.27 -11.39
CA ASP A 37 2.60 -10.62 -11.23
C ASP A 37 2.28 -10.53 -9.74
N THR A 38 1.43 -9.58 -9.38
CA THR A 38 0.94 -9.44 -8.01
C THR A 38 -0.10 -10.51 -7.77
N TYR A 39 0.00 -11.18 -6.62
CA TYR A 39 -0.93 -12.21 -6.22
C TYR A 39 -1.50 -11.88 -4.85
N PHE A 40 -2.80 -12.09 -4.66
CA PHE A 40 -3.45 -11.96 -3.37
C PHE A 40 -3.81 -13.34 -2.82
N PHE A 41 -3.62 -13.52 -1.52
CA PHE A 41 -4.21 -14.62 -0.79
C PHE A 41 -5.60 -14.17 -0.31
N GLN A 42 -6.65 -14.89 -0.69
CA GLN A 42 -7.95 -14.74 -0.05
C GLN A 42 -7.83 -15.22 1.41
N THR A 43 -8.45 -14.50 2.35
CA THR A 43 -8.63 -14.99 3.72
C THR A 43 -9.58 -16.18 3.67
N ASN A 44 -9.03 -17.39 3.72
CA ASN A 44 -9.81 -18.60 3.93
C ASN A 44 -10.31 -18.65 5.39
N PRO A 45 -11.47 -19.28 5.66
CA PRO A 45 -11.85 -19.60 7.02
C PRO A 45 -10.73 -20.40 7.70
N LEU A 46 -10.44 -20.06 8.96
CA LEU A 46 -9.33 -20.59 9.77
C LEU A 46 -9.29 -22.14 9.91
N SER A 47 -10.30 -22.85 9.40
CA SER A 47 -10.39 -24.32 9.37
C SER A 47 -9.65 -24.98 8.21
N GLU A 48 -9.19 -24.24 7.20
CA GLU A 48 -8.47 -24.79 6.05
C GLU A 48 -7.01 -24.32 6.04
N MET A 49 -6.08 -25.18 6.50
CA MET A 49 -4.62 -24.96 6.48
C MET A 49 -4.01 -24.96 5.06
N ARG A 50 -4.62 -24.26 4.10
CA ARG A 50 -4.05 -24.04 2.77
C ARG A 50 -4.06 -22.55 2.46
N PRO A 51 -2.89 -21.94 2.16
CA PRO A 51 -2.86 -20.62 1.54
C PRO A 51 -3.76 -20.67 0.31
N GLY A 52 -4.74 -19.74 0.23
CA GLY A 52 -5.60 -19.61 -0.95
C GLY A 52 -4.74 -19.52 -2.21
N VAL A 53 -5.25 -20.04 -3.33
CA VAL A 53 -4.50 -20.00 -4.59
C VAL A 53 -4.20 -18.53 -4.91
N PRO A 54 -2.93 -18.17 -5.16
CA PRO A 54 -2.57 -16.81 -5.50
C PRO A 54 -3.33 -16.36 -6.76
N GLU A 55 -4.23 -15.37 -6.63
CA GLU A 55 -4.98 -14.81 -7.76
C GLU A 55 -4.42 -13.47 -8.19
N THR A 56 -4.30 -13.26 -9.50
CA THR A 56 -3.84 -11.99 -10.07
C THR A 56 -4.97 -10.95 -10.02
N PRO A 57 -4.66 -9.63 -9.98
CA PRO A 57 -5.65 -8.57 -10.07
C PRO A 57 -6.64 -8.72 -11.23
N ALA A 58 -6.19 -9.29 -12.35
CA ALA A 58 -7.02 -9.57 -13.52
C ALA A 58 -8.09 -10.66 -13.28
N LYS A 59 -7.86 -11.59 -12.34
CA LYS A 59 -8.84 -12.62 -11.95
C LYS A 59 -9.78 -12.15 -10.83
N ILE A 60 -9.26 -11.35 -9.91
CA ILE A 60 -10.02 -10.79 -8.76
C ILE A 60 -11.04 -9.74 -9.22
N GLY A 61 -10.74 -9.03 -10.32
CA GLY A 61 -11.55 -7.94 -10.83
C GLY A 61 -11.20 -6.61 -10.16
N GLU A 62 -11.18 -5.55 -10.96
CA GLU A 62 -10.74 -4.20 -10.53
C GLU A 62 -11.59 -3.65 -9.38
N THR A 63 -12.89 -3.94 -9.38
CA THR A 63 -13.81 -3.52 -8.31
C THR A 63 -13.47 -4.16 -6.97
N THR A 64 -13.36 -5.49 -6.94
CA THR A 64 -12.98 -6.24 -5.73
C THR A 64 -11.62 -5.77 -5.20
N MET A 65 -10.66 -5.53 -6.09
CA MET A 65 -9.34 -5.04 -5.73
C MET A 65 -9.40 -3.67 -5.04
N ARG A 66 -10.13 -2.73 -5.64
CA ARG A 66 -10.33 -1.39 -5.09
C ARG A 66 -11.00 -1.47 -3.71
N GLU A 67 -12.05 -2.28 -3.56
CA GLU A 67 -12.72 -2.47 -2.27
C GLU A 67 -11.80 -3.04 -1.20
N MET A 68 -10.96 -4.03 -1.53
CA MET A 68 -9.97 -4.57 -0.61
C MET A 68 -8.98 -3.48 -0.15
N LEU A 69 -8.52 -2.64 -1.08
CA LEU A 69 -7.60 -1.55 -0.78
C LEU A 69 -8.28 -0.44 0.04
N ILE A 70 -9.55 -0.12 -0.22
CA ILE A 70 -10.35 0.79 0.60
C ILE A 70 -10.51 0.23 2.02
N LYS A 71 -10.91 -1.04 2.17
CA LYS A 71 -11.04 -1.71 3.48
C LYS A 71 -9.74 -1.65 4.28
N LYS A 72 -8.62 -1.98 3.63
CA LYS A 72 -7.30 -1.87 4.24
C LYS A 72 -6.97 -0.44 4.64
N TYR A 73 -7.27 0.54 3.78
CA TYR A 73 -7.06 1.96 4.09
C TYR A 73 -7.84 2.39 5.33
N VAL A 74 -9.14 2.07 5.41
CA VAL A 74 -10.00 2.40 6.56
C VAL A 74 -9.45 1.77 7.83
N ASN A 75 -9.03 0.51 7.76
CA ASN A 75 -8.42 -0.17 8.89
C ASN A 75 -7.17 0.58 9.39
N GLU A 76 -6.24 0.89 8.50
CA GLU A 76 -5.03 1.66 8.81
C GLU A 76 -5.32 3.10 9.25
N TYR A 77 -6.48 3.67 8.90
CA TYR A 77 -6.86 5.02 9.27
C TYR A 77 -7.28 5.12 10.74
N PHE A 78 -8.03 4.15 11.27
CA PHE A 78 -8.62 4.22 12.61
C PHE A 78 -8.05 3.24 13.64
N TYR A 79 -7.47 2.12 13.21
CA TYR A 79 -7.05 1.06 14.13
C TYR A 79 -6.05 1.56 15.18
N ALA A 80 -6.22 1.10 16.42
CA ALA A 80 -5.31 1.36 17.54
C ALA A 80 -5.06 0.08 18.34
N ILE A 81 -3.81 -0.14 18.73
CA ILE A 81 -3.40 -1.16 19.71
C ILE A 81 -2.54 -0.52 20.78
N PRO A 82 -2.42 -1.17 21.96
CA PRO A 82 -1.55 -0.73 23.03
C PRO A 82 -0.05 -0.95 22.71
N ASP A 83 0.42 -0.43 21.57
CA ASP A 83 1.79 -0.50 21.08
C ASP A 83 2.21 0.88 20.52
N ASN A 84 2.79 1.70 21.40
CA ASN A 84 3.23 3.06 21.06
C ASN A 84 4.30 3.07 19.97
N GLU A 85 5.14 2.03 19.86
CA GLU A 85 6.16 1.95 18.82
C GLU A 85 5.51 1.70 17.46
N ASN A 86 4.52 0.79 17.40
CA ASN A 86 3.72 0.58 16.21
C ASN A 86 3.04 1.88 15.75
N ILE A 87 2.40 2.62 16.66
CA ILE A 87 1.71 3.87 16.33
C ILE A 87 2.71 4.94 15.83
N ALA A 88 3.83 5.13 16.51
CA ALA A 88 4.85 6.08 16.09
C ALA A 88 5.43 5.75 14.70
N ASN A 89 5.55 4.47 14.37
CA ASN A 89 5.98 4.03 13.05
C ASN A 89 4.93 4.32 11.95
N ARG A 90 3.64 4.21 12.26
CA ARG A 90 2.53 4.51 11.32
C ARG A 90 2.44 6.00 10.97
N MET A 91 2.92 6.89 11.85
CA MET A 91 3.00 8.33 11.59
C MET A 91 4.04 8.71 10.52
N ARG A 92 4.82 7.75 10.01
CA ARG A 92 5.80 8.01 8.94
C ARG A 92 5.14 7.98 7.58
N ARG A 93 5.56 8.90 6.70
CA ARG A 93 5.07 8.98 5.31
C ARG A 93 5.28 7.70 4.49
N THR A 94 6.25 6.87 4.87
CA THR A 94 6.54 5.59 4.22
C THR A 94 5.70 4.42 4.74
N ALA A 95 4.94 4.61 5.82
CA ALA A 95 4.00 3.61 6.32
C ALA A 95 2.82 3.44 5.36
N THR A 96 2.04 2.38 5.55
CA THR A 96 0.92 1.98 4.69
C THR A 96 -0.03 3.14 4.39
N LEU A 97 -0.52 3.80 5.44
CA LEU A 97 -1.43 4.92 5.31
C LEU A 97 -0.80 6.06 4.51
N GLY A 98 0.43 6.47 4.87
CA GLY A 98 1.19 7.47 4.11
C GLY A 98 1.44 7.07 2.65
N ALA A 99 1.67 5.80 2.37
CA ALA A 99 1.85 5.33 1.01
C ALA A 99 0.53 5.33 0.21
N MET A 100 -0.61 5.16 0.86
CA MET A 100 -1.94 5.10 0.25
C MET A 100 -2.67 6.45 0.25
N SER A 101 -2.11 7.51 0.82
CA SER A 101 -2.70 8.86 0.80
C SER A 101 -1.86 9.83 -0.05
N THR A 102 -2.47 10.90 -0.56
CA THR A 102 -1.72 12.12 -0.92
C THR A 102 -1.06 12.73 0.32
N SER A 103 -0.11 13.65 0.11
CA SER A 103 0.57 14.32 1.23
C SER A 103 -0.43 15.12 2.08
N ASP A 104 -1.40 15.77 1.44
CA ASP A 104 -2.41 16.59 2.12
C ASP A 104 -3.33 15.74 2.99
N VAL A 105 -3.84 14.62 2.47
CA VAL A 105 -4.68 13.67 3.22
C VAL A 105 -3.91 13.07 4.40
N PHE A 106 -2.64 12.71 4.20
CA PHE A 106 -1.83 12.16 5.31
C PHE A 106 -1.52 13.19 6.38
N ASN A 107 -1.22 14.43 5.99
CA ASN A 107 -0.99 15.53 6.93
C ASN A 107 -2.27 15.89 7.70
N MET A 108 -3.43 15.85 7.04
CA MET A 108 -4.73 16.00 7.71
C MET A 108 -4.89 14.92 8.80
N TRP A 109 -4.66 13.66 8.46
CA TRP A 109 -4.75 12.54 9.42
C TRP A 109 -3.77 12.72 10.60
N LEU A 110 -2.52 13.12 10.33
CA LEU A 110 -1.51 13.40 11.37
C LEU A 110 -1.96 14.46 12.38
N ASN A 111 -2.77 15.42 11.93
CA ASN A 111 -3.24 16.52 12.77
C ASN A 111 -4.60 16.25 13.43
N THR A 112 -5.28 15.17 13.08
CA THR A 112 -6.67 14.90 13.51
C THR A 112 -6.79 13.55 14.21
N GLU A 113 -6.73 12.45 13.48
CA GLU A 113 -6.95 11.10 14.01
C GLU A 113 -5.69 10.51 14.66
N ALA A 114 -4.49 10.81 14.16
CA ALA A 114 -3.25 10.25 14.70
C ALA A 114 -3.03 10.57 16.20
N PRO A 115 -3.31 11.80 16.70
CA PRO A 115 -3.26 12.10 18.13
C PRO A 115 -4.27 11.28 18.95
N LEU A 116 -5.46 11.00 18.40
CA LEU A 116 -6.47 10.18 19.07
C LEU A 116 -5.98 8.74 19.19
N ILE A 117 -5.45 8.16 18.12
CA ILE A 117 -4.89 6.80 18.11
C ILE A 117 -3.71 6.68 19.10
N GLN A 118 -2.84 7.69 19.14
CA GLN A 118 -1.74 7.75 20.09
C GLN A 118 -2.25 7.76 21.55
N ALA A 119 -3.26 8.58 21.84
CA ALA A 119 -3.87 8.64 23.17
C ALA A 119 -4.51 7.31 23.58
N LEU A 120 -5.19 6.61 22.66
CA LEU A 120 -5.74 5.28 22.92
C LEU A 120 -4.64 4.28 23.26
N SER A 121 -3.55 4.26 22.48
CA SER A 121 -2.41 3.38 22.73
C SER A 121 -1.77 3.64 24.10
N GLU A 122 -1.59 4.91 24.48
CA GLU A 122 -1.04 5.31 25.79
C GLU A 122 -1.94 4.88 26.96
N GLN A 123 -3.26 4.92 26.75
CA GLN A 123 -4.27 4.46 27.71
C GLN A 123 -4.44 2.94 27.72
N LYS A 124 -3.65 2.21 26.91
CA LYS A 124 -3.75 0.75 26.72
C LYS A 124 -5.12 0.31 26.21
N MET A 125 -5.77 1.16 25.43
CA MET A 125 -7.03 0.87 24.76
C MET A 125 -6.76 0.19 23.41
N MET A 126 -7.77 -0.51 22.90
CA MET A 126 -7.76 -1.12 21.58
C MET A 126 -8.92 -0.57 20.76
N ARG A 127 -8.69 -0.28 19.48
CA ARG A 127 -9.74 0.09 18.54
C ARG A 127 -9.63 -0.75 17.28
N MET A 128 -10.71 -1.43 16.93
CA MET A 128 -10.89 -2.09 15.64
C MET A 128 -11.91 -1.33 14.81
N VAL A 129 -11.83 -1.49 13.49
CA VAL A 129 -12.78 -0.90 12.55
C VAL A 129 -13.11 -1.90 11.46
N ASP A 130 -14.39 -1.95 11.13
CA ASP A 130 -14.95 -2.72 10.03
C ASP A 130 -15.79 -1.82 9.11
N ILE A 131 -16.06 -2.31 7.90
CA ILE A 131 -16.99 -1.65 6.99
C ILE A 131 -18.42 -2.05 7.37
N ASP A 132 -19.27 -1.06 7.55
CA ASP A 132 -20.67 -1.22 7.98
C ASP A 132 -21.61 -1.20 6.77
N GLY A 133 -21.55 -2.26 5.95
CA GLY A 133 -22.38 -2.40 4.75
C GLY A 133 -21.60 -2.29 3.44
N GLU A 134 -22.21 -1.66 2.43
CA GLU A 134 -21.67 -1.60 1.07
C GLU A 134 -20.78 -0.36 0.85
N ILE A 135 -19.66 -0.56 0.15
CA ILE A 135 -18.84 0.53 -0.39
C ILE A 135 -19.41 0.88 -1.76
N TYR A 136 -19.92 2.10 -1.91
CA TYR A 136 -20.58 2.50 -3.17
C TYR A 136 -20.19 3.90 -3.60
N LYS A 137 -20.38 4.19 -4.88
CA LYS A 137 -20.21 5.53 -5.45
C LYS A 137 -21.57 6.03 -5.93
N PRO A 138 -22.14 7.09 -5.32
CA PRO A 138 -23.41 7.66 -5.77
C PRO A 138 -23.35 8.09 -7.24
N ALA A 139 -24.48 8.04 -7.93
CA ALA A 139 -24.60 8.61 -9.27
C ALA A 139 -24.24 10.11 -9.23
N ASP A 140 -23.45 10.56 -10.19
CA ASP A 140 -22.99 11.96 -10.32
C ASP A 140 -22.11 12.48 -9.15
N SER A 141 -21.60 11.60 -8.29
CA SER A 141 -20.60 11.95 -7.27
C SER A 141 -19.19 11.63 -7.76
N ASP A 142 -18.20 12.40 -7.31
CA ASP A 142 -16.78 12.05 -7.49
C ASP A 142 -16.27 11.12 -6.37
N TYR A 143 -16.98 11.04 -5.25
CA TYR A 143 -16.55 10.37 -4.02
C TYR A 143 -17.20 9.00 -3.83
N TRP A 144 -16.42 8.08 -3.27
CA TRP A 144 -16.86 6.82 -2.70
C TRP A 144 -17.40 7.05 -1.29
N VAL A 145 -18.56 6.47 -1.00
CA VAL A 145 -19.16 6.43 0.33
C VAL A 145 -18.75 5.11 0.98
N VAL A 146 -18.10 5.23 2.14
CA VAL A 146 -17.56 4.10 2.90
C VAL A 146 -18.10 4.17 4.33
N PRO A 147 -19.25 3.54 4.61
CA PRO A 147 -19.76 3.42 5.97
C PRO A 147 -18.85 2.51 6.79
N TYR A 148 -18.62 2.85 8.05
CA TYR A 148 -17.76 2.07 8.93
C TYR A 148 -18.34 2.01 10.35
N ILE A 149 -17.92 0.98 11.07
CA ILE A 149 -18.19 0.79 12.50
C ILE A 149 -16.86 0.61 13.22
N MET A 150 -16.66 1.35 14.31
CA MET A 150 -15.52 1.21 15.20
C MET A 150 -15.94 0.56 16.50
N TYR A 151 -15.09 -0.32 17.00
CA TYR A 151 -15.21 -0.97 18.30
C TYR A 151 -14.01 -0.54 19.14
N THR A 152 -14.24 0.17 20.24
CA THR A 152 -13.17 0.62 21.13
C THR A 152 -13.31 -0.03 22.51
N TRP A 153 -12.29 -0.78 22.93
CA TRP A 153 -12.17 -1.37 24.25
C TRP A 153 -11.28 -0.50 25.14
N ASP A 154 -11.76 -0.21 26.34
CA ASP A 154 -11.07 0.54 27.37
C ASP A 154 -9.98 -0.25 28.09
N ALA A 155 -10.05 -1.59 28.07
CA ALA A 155 -9.03 -2.48 28.58
C ALA A 155 -8.47 -3.42 27.49
N SER A 156 -7.16 -3.35 27.22
CA SER A 156 -6.48 -4.35 26.39
C SER A 156 -6.57 -5.74 27.03
N ASN A 157 -7.22 -6.69 26.37
CA ASN A 157 -7.36 -8.11 26.73
C ASN A 157 -8.46 -8.48 27.75
N ASP A 158 -9.41 -7.60 28.03
CA ASP A 158 -10.65 -8.01 28.69
C ASP A 158 -11.73 -8.30 27.64
N MET A 159 -11.91 -9.58 27.32
CA MET A 159 -12.91 -10.02 26.34
C MET A 159 -14.33 -10.05 26.92
N ASP A 160 -14.49 -9.82 28.23
CA ASP A 160 -15.79 -9.73 28.89
C ASP A 160 -16.33 -8.29 28.85
N ALA A 161 -15.48 -7.30 28.53
CA ALA A 161 -15.88 -5.90 28.36
C ALA A 161 -16.53 -5.66 26.98
N GLU A 162 -17.73 -5.08 26.99
CA GLU A 162 -18.39 -4.64 25.76
C GLU A 162 -17.65 -3.40 25.18
N PRO A 163 -17.35 -3.40 23.87
CA PRO A 163 -16.72 -2.23 23.25
C PRO A 163 -17.70 -1.06 23.16
N ILE A 164 -17.14 0.15 23.23
CA ILE A 164 -17.83 1.35 22.77
C ILE A 164 -17.93 1.26 21.25
N VAL A 165 -19.16 1.21 20.74
CA VAL A 165 -19.46 1.15 19.30
C VAL A 165 -19.69 2.55 18.76
N THR A 166 -19.05 2.89 17.64
CA THR A 166 -19.22 4.18 16.96
C THR A 166 -19.38 3.97 15.47
N HIS A 167 -20.41 4.57 14.88
CA HIS A 167 -20.65 4.51 13.44
C HIS A 167 -20.20 5.80 12.78
N GLY A 168 -19.86 5.71 11.50
CA GLY A 168 -19.64 6.88 10.68
C GLY A 168 -19.53 6.56 9.22
N THR A 169 -19.19 7.58 8.45
CA THR A 169 -19.05 7.47 7.00
C THR A 169 -17.83 8.26 6.57
N LEU A 170 -17.00 7.63 5.74
CA LEU A 170 -15.93 8.30 5.03
C LEU A 170 -16.37 8.57 3.59
N LEU A 171 -16.18 9.81 3.15
CA LEU A 171 -16.32 10.22 1.75
C LEU A 171 -14.90 10.30 1.16
N MET A 172 -14.60 9.45 0.18
CA MET A 172 -13.24 9.27 -0.33
C MET A 172 -13.16 9.54 -1.83
N ASP A 173 -12.24 10.40 -2.25
CA ASP A 173 -11.79 10.42 -3.64
C ASP A 173 -10.66 9.39 -3.80
N VAL A 174 -10.88 8.43 -4.71
CA VAL A 174 -10.06 7.25 -4.86
C VAL A 174 -9.45 7.24 -6.27
N MET A 175 -8.14 7.43 -6.32
CA MET A 175 -7.35 7.20 -7.52
C MET A 175 -6.89 5.74 -7.53
N TYR A 176 -7.43 4.93 -8.44
CA TYR A 176 -7.02 3.54 -8.65
C TYR A 176 -6.73 3.26 -10.12
N GLU A 177 -5.55 2.70 -10.39
CA GLU A 177 -5.18 2.16 -11.69
C GLU A 177 -4.78 0.68 -11.56
N PRO A 178 -5.08 -0.17 -12.55
CA PRO A 178 -4.61 -1.53 -12.56
C PRO A 178 -3.08 -1.62 -12.53
N GLY A 179 -2.57 -2.59 -11.75
CA GLY A 179 -1.15 -2.90 -11.66
C GLY A 179 -0.42 -2.26 -10.49
N VAL A 180 0.90 -2.21 -10.61
CA VAL A 180 1.82 -1.86 -9.52
C VAL A 180 2.46 -0.51 -9.73
N ARG A 181 2.72 0.22 -8.64
CA ARG A 181 3.29 1.57 -8.72
C ARG A 181 4.75 1.55 -9.11
N GLU A 182 5.11 2.47 -10.01
CA GLU A 182 6.47 2.64 -10.51
C GLU A 182 7.28 3.61 -9.65
N THR A 183 6.60 4.42 -8.84
CA THR A 183 7.22 5.44 -7.98
C THR A 183 6.58 5.49 -6.58
N GLN A 184 7.39 5.80 -5.58
CA GLN A 184 6.98 6.07 -4.20
C GLN A 184 7.76 7.29 -3.70
N GLY A 185 7.07 8.31 -3.19
CA GLY A 185 7.72 9.54 -2.71
C GLY A 185 8.58 10.26 -3.76
N GLY A 186 8.18 10.20 -5.04
CA GLY A 186 8.91 10.84 -6.15
C GLY A 186 10.17 10.10 -6.62
N LYS A 187 10.46 8.91 -6.08
CA LYS A 187 11.58 8.07 -6.50
C LYS A 187 11.08 6.78 -7.16
N LYS A 188 11.88 6.19 -8.05
CA LYS A 188 11.59 4.87 -8.63
C LYS A 188 11.40 3.86 -7.50
N PHE A 189 10.26 3.18 -7.51
CA PHE A 189 9.93 2.16 -6.52
C PHE A 189 10.42 0.81 -7.03
N ASP A 190 11.42 0.26 -6.35
CA ASP A 190 11.93 -1.08 -6.67
C ASP A 190 11.10 -2.12 -5.93
N ILE A 191 10.02 -2.57 -6.57
CA ILE A 191 9.12 -3.59 -6.04
C ILE A 191 9.87 -4.90 -5.79
N GLY A 192 10.78 -5.28 -6.69
CA GLY A 192 11.56 -6.50 -6.52
C GLY A 192 12.42 -6.46 -5.26
N ASN A 193 13.04 -5.31 -4.97
CA ASN A 193 13.77 -5.08 -3.74
C ASN A 193 12.84 -4.98 -2.52
N TYR A 194 11.69 -4.34 -2.66
CA TYR A 194 10.66 -4.25 -1.61
C TYR A 194 10.17 -5.64 -1.18
N LEU A 195 9.88 -6.52 -2.15
CA LEU A 195 9.40 -7.88 -1.88
C LEU A 195 10.51 -8.83 -1.40
N LYS A 196 11.77 -8.61 -1.79
CA LYS A 196 12.90 -9.48 -1.41
C LYS A 196 13.56 -9.10 -0.09
N HIS A 197 13.66 -7.80 0.18
CA HIS A 197 14.42 -7.25 1.30
C HIS A 197 13.58 -6.39 2.22
N GLY A 198 12.26 -6.31 1.97
CA GLY A 198 11.25 -5.84 2.90
C GLY A 198 11.65 -4.56 3.60
N TYR A 199 12.16 -3.57 2.87
CA TYR A 199 12.71 -2.32 3.43
C TYR A 199 13.31 -2.53 4.84
N ASN A 200 14.38 -3.31 4.91
CA ASN A 200 15.13 -3.76 6.09
C ASN A 200 15.52 -2.64 7.10
N ARG A 201 14.52 -2.01 7.73
CA ARG A 201 14.70 -0.93 8.69
C ARG A 201 13.65 -0.86 9.78
N PHE A 202 12.47 -1.49 9.64
CA PHE A 202 11.45 -1.52 10.69
C PHE A 202 10.76 -2.89 10.66
N ASP A 203 10.72 -3.58 11.80
CA ASP A 203 10.31 -4.99 12.01
C ASP A 203 8.81 -5.29 11.77
N TYR A 204 8.17 -4.61 10.81
CA TYR A 204 6.80 -4.88 10.41
C TYR A 204 6.81 -5.44 8.99
N GLY A 205 6.17 -6.59 8.82
CA GLY A 205 6.23 -7.39 7.59
C GLY A 205 5.84 -6.64 6.32
N TYR A 206 6.07 -7.31 5.18
CA TYR A 206 5.69 -6.84 3.86
C TYR A 206 4.22 -6.40 3.82
N GLU A 207 3.95 -5.12 3.57
CA GLU A 207 2.59 -4.64 3.35
C GLU A 207 2.28 -4.56 1.85
N PRO A 208 1.60 -5.57 1.29
CA PRO A 208 1.34 -5.62 -0.14
C PRO A 208 0.51 -4.43 -0.63
N ALA A 209 -0.36 -3.81 0.18
CA ALA A 209 -1.17 -2.68 -0.25
C ALA A 209 -0.34 -1.51 -0.80
N ILE A 210 0.90 -1.34 -0.30
CA ILE A 210 1.81 -0.26 -0.69
C ILE A 210 2.18 -0.34 -2.18
N ILE A 211 2.21 -1.53 -2.78
CA ILE A 211 2.72 -1.73 -4.15
C ILE A 211 1.71 -1.42 -5.24
N PHE A 212 0.45 -1.16 -4.90
CA PHE A 212 -0.60 -0.90 -5.88
C PHE A 212 -0.67 0.57 -6.29
N LYS A 213 -1.12 0.84 -7.52
CA LYS A 213 -1.44 2.20 -7.99
C LYS A 213 -2.77 2.67 -7.39
N PHE A 214 -2.81 2.76 -6.08
CA PHE A 214 -3.97 3.19 -5.29
C PHE A 214 -3.58 4.37 -4.41
N ARG A 215 -4.40 5.43 -4.41
CA ARG A 215 -4.27 6.56 -3.48
C ARG A 215 -5.63 7.18 -3.15
N ILE A 216 -5.77 7.60 -1.90
CA ILE A 216 -6.80 8.53 -1.46
C ILE A 216 -6.30 9.96 -1.68
N THR A 217 -7.02 10.72 -2.50
CA THR A 217 -6.66 12.09 -2.90
C THR A 217 -7.40 13.15 -2.10
N HIS A 218 -8.60 12.81 -1.64
CA HIS A 218 -9.41 13.61 -0.74
C HIS A 218 -10.16 12.67 0.21
N LEU A 219 -10.36 13.12 1.45
CA LEU A 219 -11.09 12.37 2.47
C LEU A 219 -11.85 13.34 3.36
N GLU A 220 -13.13 13.09 3.54
CA GLU A 220 -13.99 13.77 4.49
C GLU A 220 -14.59 12.74 5.45
N HIS A 221 -14.63 13.09 6.73
CA HIS A 221 -15.09 12.23 7.81
C HIS A 221 -16.41 12.78 8.37
N VAL A 222 -17.49 12.02 8.18
CA VAL A 222 -18.82 12.34 8.68
C VAL A 222 -19.15 11.37 9.82
N THR A 223 -19.17 11.88 11.06
CA THR A 223 -19.64 11.15 12.23
C THR A 223 -21.15 11.30 12.35
N ASN A 224 -21.85 10.18 12.52
CA ASN A 224 -23.27 10.17 12.84
C ASN A 224 -23.38 10.03 14.36
N ASP A 225 -23.65 11.14 15.06
CA ASP A 225 -23.98 11.13 16.49
C ASP A 225 -25.44 10.67 16.73
#